data_AF-A0A920T8B1-F1
#
_entry.id   AF-A0A920T8B1-F1
#
_cell.length_a   1.000
_cell.length_b   1.000
_cell.length_c   1.000
_cell.angle_alpha   90.00
_cell.angle_beta   90.00
_cell.angle_gamma   90.00
#
_symmetry.space_group_name_H-M   'P 1'
#
loop_
_entity.id
_entity.type
_entity.pdbx_description
1 polymer ?
#
loop_
_entity_poly.entity_id
_entity_poly.type
_entity_poly.pdbx_seq_one_letter_code
_entity_poly.pdbx_strand_id
1 'polypeptide(L)'
;MPFPPVEEQLAVIRRGTEQIVPEPELVEKLEKSPPPTRRCGSSTASTPPGIDLHLGHTVPMRKMRQFQALGHQAVIILGNYTALVGDPSGRDETRARLTAEQVEANAADYLGQLGKVIDLDAAEVVPNGDWGLPR
;
A
#
# COMPACT_ATOMS: atom_id res chain seq x y z
N MET A 1 -7.25 -18.55 -10.91
CA MET A 1 -8.64 -18.36 -11.39
C MET A 1 -8.64 -17.24 -12.41
N PRO A 2 -9.49 -17.28 -13.45
CA PRO A 2 -9.63 -16.15 -14.36
C PRO A 2 -10.18 -14.93 -13.60
N PHE A 3 -9.74 -13.72 -13.97
CA PHE A 3 -10.29 -12.49 -13.42
C PHE A 3 -11.79 -12.38 -13.74
N PRO A 4 -12.62 -11.82 -12.84
CA PRO A 4 -14.01 -11.49 -13.14
C PRO A 4 -14.11 -10.49 -14.31
N PRO A 5 -15.28 -10.37 -14.98
CA PRO A 5 -15.51 -9.33 -15.96
C PRO A 5 -15.20 -7.93 -15.40
N VAL A 6 -14.74 -7.02 -16.27
CA VAL A 6 -14.33 -5.66 -15.87
C VAL A 6 -15.45 -4.92 -15.13
N GLU A 7 -16.69 -5.09 -15.57
CA GLU A 7 -17.86 -4.47 -14.92
C GLU A 7 -18.04 -4.95 -13.47
N GLU A 8 -17.82 -6.24 -13.21
CA GLU A 8 -17.89 -6.81 -11.86
C GLU A 8 -16.74 -6.32 -10.99
N GLN A 9 -15.53 -6.24 -11.54
CA GLN A 9 -14.38 -5.65 -10.86
C GLN A 9 -14.64 -4.18 -10.48
N LEU A 10 -15.14 -3.39 -11.43
CA LEU A 10 -15.47 -1.98 -11.21
C LEU A 10 -16.56 -1.79 -10.17
N ALA A 11 -17.60 -2.64 -10.15
CA ALA A 11 -18.65 -2.58 -9.13
C ALA A 11 -18.07 -2.75 -7.72
N VAL A 12 -17.14 -3.68 -7.54
CA VAL A 12 -16.45 -3.89 -6.26
C VAL A 12 -15.51 -2.71 -5.93
N ILE A 13 -14.77 -2.21 -6.90
CA ILE A 13 -13.79 -1.13 -6.70
C ILE A 13 -14.50 0.20 -6.38
N ARG A 14 -15.58 0.55 -7.07
CA ARG A 14 -16.37 1.77 -6.83
C ARG A 14 -17.02 1.79 -5.44
N ARG A 15 -17.40 0.63 -4.90
CA ARG A 15 -18.08 0.56 -3.61
C ARG A 15 -17.21 1.11 -2.48
N GLY A 16 -17.67 2.19 -1.85
CA GLY A 16 -16.96 2.83 -0.73
C GLY A 16 -15.71 3.61 -1.13
N THR A 17 -15.56 3.92 -2.42
CA THR A 17 -14.51 4.79 -2.95
C THR A 17 -15.12 6.15 -3.27
N GLU A 18 -14.57 7.22 -2.69
CA GLU A 18 -15.06 8.59 -2.91
C GLU A 18 -14.84 9.05 -4.35
N GLN A 19 -13.65 8.77 -4.90
CA GLN A 19 -13.27 9.19 -6.24
C GLN A 19 -12.28 8.20 -6.87
N ILE A 20 -12.40 7.98 -8.18
CA ILE A 20 -11.43 7.24 -8.99
C ILE A 20 -10.95 8.20 -10.08
N VAL A 21 -9.65 8.51 -10.09
CA VAL A 21 -9.09 9.51 -11.00
C VAL A 21 -7.84 8.98 -11.71
N PRO A 22 -7.80 8.98 -13.05
CA PRO A 22 -8.94 9.01 -13.97
C PRO A 22 -9.56 7.61 -14.12
N GLU A 23 -10.88 7.53 -13.97
CA GLU A 23 -11.59 6.26 -14.06
C GLU A 23 -11.46 5.53 -15.41
N PRO A 24 -11.50 6.19 -16.58
CA PRO A 24 -11.28 5.51 -17.85
C PRO A 24 -9.95 4.76 -17.93
N GLU A 25 -8.87 5.32 -17.36
CA GLU A 25 -7.58 4.63 -17.32
C GLU A 25 -7.59 3.41 -16.40
N LEU A 26 -8.38 3.44 -15.33
CA LEU A 26 -8.60 2.25 -14.52
C LEU A 26 -9.28 1.16 -15.36
N VAL A 27 -10.33 1.48 -16.11
CA VAL A 27 -11.01 0.53 -17.00
C VAL A 27 -10.03 -0.05 -18.01
N GLU A 28 -9.25 0.78 -18.69
CA GLU A 28 -8.25 0.30 -19.65
C GLU A 28 -7.22 -0.63 -19.01
N LYS A 29 -6.72 -0.31 -17.80
CA LYS A 29 -5.83 -1.19 -17.04
C LYS A 29 -6.55 -2.50 -16.68
N LEU A 30 -7.84 -2.41 -16.37
CA LEU A 30 -8.68 -3.56 -16.07
C LEU A 30 -9.04 -4.40 -17.30
N GLU A 31 -8.81 -3.93 -18.52
CA GLU A 31 -9.00 -4.69 -19.75
C GLU A 31 -7.68 -5.30 -20.25
N LYS A 32 -6.60 -4.50 -20.24
CA LYS A 32 -5.34 -4.80 -20.95
C LYS A 32 -4.46 -5.87 -20.30
N SER A 33 -4.60 -6.16 -19.00
CA SER A 33 -3.58 -6.95 -18.28
C SER A 33 -4.02 -8.40 -18.03
N PRO A 34 -3.31 -9.42 -18.55
CA PRO A 34 -3.49 -10.83 -18.14
C PRO A 34 -2.85 -11.11 -16.75
N PRO A 35 -3.26 -12.17 -16.03
CA PRO A 35 -2.59 -12.56 -14.78
C PRO A 35 -1.11 -12.90 -15.05
N PRO A 36 -0.14 -12.47 -14.22
CA PRO A 36 -0.23 -11.74 -12.95
C PRO A 36 0.26 -10.27 -13.06
N THR A 37 0.06 -9.58 -14.19
CA THR A 37 0.67 -8.24 -14.39
C THR A 37 -0.05 -7.08 -13.73
N ARG A 38 -1.18 -7.32 -13.04
CA ARG A 38 -1.93 -6.28 -12.33
C ARG A 38 -1.43 -6.11 -10.90
N ARG A 39 -0.51 -5.18 -10.73
CA ARG A 39 -0.04 -4.72 -9.43
C ARG A 39 -0.92 -3.57 -8.96
N CYS A 40 -1.55 -3.72 -7.81
CA CYS A 40 -2.17 -2.61 -7.08
C CYS A 40 -1.26 -2.28 -5.90
N GLY A 41 -0.53 -1.17 -6.00
CA GLY A 41 0.28 -0.67 -4.90
C GLY A 41 -0.53 0.27 -4.02
N SER A 42 -0.42 0.16 -2.70
CA SER A 42 -0.63 1.32 -1.85
C SER A 42 0.65 1.64 -1.10
N SER A 43 1.12 2.87 -1.25
CA SER A 43 2.14 3.42 -0.40
C SER A 43 1.50 3.89 0.90
N THR A 44 1.74 3.17 1.98
CA THR A 44 1.47 3.71 3.31
C THR A 44 2.75 4.35 3.79
N ALA A 45 2.99 5.56 3.26
CA ALA A 45 4.13 6.36 3.66
C ALA A 45 3.80 7.07 4.96
N SER A 46 4.21 6.48 6.08
CA SER A 46 4.74 7.14 7.29
C SER A 46 4.61 6.16 8.45
N THR A 47 5.72 5.52 8.83
CA THR A 47 5.79 4.80 10.11
C THR A 47 6.66 5.61 11.06
N PRO A 48 6.14 6.63 11.75
CA PRO A 48 6.79 7.15 12.94
C PRO A 48 6.83 6.04 14.00
N PRO A 49 7.81 6.07 14.92
CA PRO A 49 7.76 5.20 16.08
C PRO A 49 6.46 5.47 16.85
N GLY A 50 5.69 4.42 17.13
CA GLY A 50 4.47 4.51 17.94
C GLY A 50 3.18 4.90 17.22
N ILE A 51 3.13 4.95 15.88
CA ILE A 51 1.86 5.03 15.16
C ILE A 51 1.37 3.62 14.85
N ASP A 52 0.48 3.14 15.72
CA ASP A 52 -0.37 2.01 15.41
C ASP A 52 -1.18 2.29 14.14
N LEU A 53 -1.51 1.20 13.44
CA LEU A 53 -2.45 1.19 12.34
C LEU A 53 -3.85 1.55 12.87
N HIS A 54 -4.10 2.85 13.02
CA HIS A 54 -5.35 3.37 13.53
C HIS A 54 -6.50 3.09 12.55
N LEU A 55 -7.73 3.08 13.08
CA LEU A 55 -8.92 2.63 12.35
C LEU A 55 -9.12 3.33 10.99
N GLY A 56 -8.59 4.54 10.80
CA GLY A 56 -8.61 5.28 9.52
C GLY A 56 -7.95 4.52 8.36
N HIS A 57 -6.95 3.67 8.62
CA HIS A 57 -6.32 2.83 7.59
C HIS A 57 -7.14 1.61 7.20
N THR A 58 -8.19 1.28 7.95
CA THR A 58 -9.04 0.09 7.70
C THR A 58 -9.73 0.17 6.34
N VAL A 59 -10.15 1.36 5.92
CA VAL A 59 -10.82 1.58 4.63
C VAL A 59 -9.89 1.26 3.45
N PRO A 60 -8.68 1.87 3.31
CA PRO A 60 -7.77 1.54 2.22
C PRO A 60 -7.25 0.09 2.28
N MET A 61 -7.01 -0.48 3.47
CA MET A 61 -6.62 -1.89 3.59
C MET A 61 -7.71 -2.85 3.09
N ARG A 62 -8.97 -2.61 3.46
CA ARG A 62 -10.09 -3.42 2.96
C ARG A 62 -10.22 -3.31 1.45
N LYS A 63 -9.97 -2.14 0.87
CA LYS A 63 -9.94 -1.95 -0.59
C LYS A 63 -8.81 -2.77 -1.22
N MET A 64 -7.61 -2.75 -0.65
CA MET A 64 -6.49 -3.58 -1.13
C MET A 64 -6.81 -5.08 -1.06
N ARG A 65 -7.47 -5.53 0.03
CA ARG A 65 -7.95 -6.93 0.11
C ARG A 65 -8.99 -7.26 -0.96
N GLN A 66 -9.87 -6.32 -1.31
CA GLN A 66 -10.79 -6.51 -2.43
C GLN A 66 -10.05 -6.66 -3.76
N PHE A 67 -8.98 -5.88 -3.99
CA PHE A 67 -8.11 -6.09 -5.15
C PHE A 67 -7.47 -7.48 -5.15
N GLN A 68 -6.99 -7.98 -4.01
CA GLN A 68 -6.49 -9.36 -3.92
C GLN A 68 -7.56 -10.41 -4.23
N ALA A 69 -8.78 -10.22 -3.72
CA ALA A 69 -9.90 -11.12 -3.96
C ALA A 69 -10.32 -11.15 -5.44
N LEU A 70 -10.16 -10.03 -6.15
CA LEU A 70 -10.36 -9.93 -7.59
C LEU A 70 -9.20 -10.54 -8.40
N GLY A 71 -8.12 -10.99 -7.76
CA GLY A 71 -6.97 -11.66 -8.39
C GLY A 71 -5.76 -10.75 -8.66
N HIS A 72 -5.79 -9.48 -8.22
CA HIS A 72 -4.67 -8.54 -8.38
C HIS A 72 -3.62 -8.76 -7.29
N GLN A 73 -2.36 -8.48 -7.58
CA GLN A 73 -1.30 -8.55 -6.58
C GLN A 73 -1.26 -7.25 -5.78
N ALA A 74 -1.31 -7.37 -4.44
CA ALA A 74 -1.08 -6.26 -3.54
C ALA A 74 0.43 -5.97 -3.45
N VAL A 75 0.83 -4.71 -3.60
CA VAL A 75 2.20 -4.26 -3.40
C VAL A 75 2.23 -3.30 -2.21
N ILE A 76 2.92 -3.70 -1.15
CA ILE A 76 3.07 -2.95 0.09
C ILE A 76 4.42 -2.24 0.04
N ILE A 77 4.40 -0.92 0.00
CA ILE A 77 5.62 -0.12 -0.03
C ILE A 77 5.97 0.31 1.39
N LEU A 78 7.10 -0.17 1.90
CA LEU A 78 7.61 0.21 3.23
C LEU A 78 8.44 1.50 3.13
N GLY A 79 8.02 2.52 3.87
CA GLY A 79 8.59 3.86 3.88
C GLY A 79 9.88 4.00 4.69
N ASN A 80 10.95 3.27 4.35
CA ASN A 80 12.21 3.33 5.09
C ASN A 80 12.97 4.66 4.85
N TYR A 81 12.82 5.28 3.68
CA TYR A 81 13.51 6.55 3.35
C TYR A 81 12.94 7.76 4.12
N THR A 82 11.62 7.87 4.22
CA THR A 82 10.95 9.00 4.91
C THR A 82 11.19 9.01 6.42
N ALA A 83 11.40 7.82 7.02
CA ALA A 83 11.80 7.66 8.42
C ALA A 83 13.25 8.11 8.69
N LEU A 84 14.15 7.93 7.71
CA LEU A 84 15.57 8.27 7.82
C LEU A 84 15.86 9.75 7.48
N VAL A 85 15.15 10.32 6.51
CA VAL A 85 15.38 11.69 6.02
C VAL A 85 14.50 12.73 6.75
N GLY A 86 13.32 12.33 7.23
CA GLY A 86 12.32 13.23 7.79
C GLY A 86 11.43 13.84 6.70
N ASP A 87 10.13 13.88 6.96
CA ASP A 87 9.13 14.49 6.07
C ASP A 87 9.12 16.02 6.24
N PRO A 88 9.37 16.82 5.18
CA PRO A 88 9.35 18.28 5.26
C PRO A 88 7.94 18.87 5.38
N SER A 89 6.87 18.07 5.44
CA SER A 89 5.49 18.55 5.60
C SER A 89 5.20 19.09 7.03
N GLY A 90 5.83 20.21 7.38
CA GLY A 90 5.27 21.26 8.25
C GLY A 90 4.74 20.88 9.64
N ARG A 91 5.30 19.88 10.33
CA ARG A 91 5.06 19.69 11.77
C ARG A 91 6.35 19.97 12.55
N ASP A 92 6.25 20.99 13.41
CA ASP A 92 7.29 21.78 14.08
C ASP A 92 8.14 21.06 15.16
N GLU A 93 8.28 19.74 15.08
CA GLU A 93 9.16 19.01 15.99
C GLU A 93 10.19 18.24 15.17
N THR A 94 11.46 18.59 15.35
CA THR A 94 12.62 17.92 14.76
C THR A 94 12.51 16.43 15.08
N ARG A 95 11.96 15.64 14.15
CA ARG A 95 11.69 14.22 14.35
C ARG A 95 13.02 13.51 14.61
N ALA A 96 13.10 12.80 15.74
CA ALA A 96 14.28 11.99 16.04
C ALA A 96 14.49 10.94 14.93
N ARG A 97 15.72 10.86 14.41
CA ARG A 97 16.08 9.86 13.40
C ARG A 97 16.01 8.47 14.03
N LEU A 98 15.29 7.56 13.37
CA LEU A 98 15.24 6.14 13.78
C LEU A 98 16.55 5.43 13.42
N THR A 99 16.96 4.47 14.25
CA THR A 99 18.03 3.53 13.89
C THR A 99 17.52 2.49 12.88
N ALA A 100 18.42 1.84 12.15
CA ALA A 100 18.04 0.77 11.23
C ALA A 100 17.28 -0.37 11.94
N GLU A 101 17.72 -0.75 13.14
CA GLU A 101 17.05 -1.77 13.97
C GLU A 101 15.62 -1.37 14.33
N GLN A 102 15.39 -0.09 14.66
CA GLN A 102 14.05 0.42 14.95
C GLN A 102 13.16 0.44 13.71
N VAL A 103 13.72 0.76 12.54
CA VAL A 103 12.98 0.72 11.27
C VAL A 103 12.53 -0.70 10.95
N GLU A 104 13.41 -1.69 11.09
CA GLU A 104 13.08 -3.10 10.85
C GLU A 104 12.04 -3.64 11.85
N ALA A 105 12.18 -3.32 13.14
CA ALA A 105 11.20 -3.71 14.16
C ALA A 105 9.81 -3.10 13.87
N ASN A 106 9.77 -1.80 13.54
CA ASN A 106 8.52 -1.12 13.18
C ASN A 106 7.89 -1.70 11.91
N ALA A 107 8.70 -2.08 10.93
CA ALA A 107 8.22 -2.71 9.70
C ALA A 107 7.62 -4.09 9.97
N ALA A 108 8.27 -4.90 10.80
CA ALA A 108 7.77 -6.22 11.20
C ALA A 108 6.42 -6.12 11.93
N ASP A 109 6.32 -5.20 12.90
CA ASP A 109 5.07 -4.95 13.63
C ASP A 109 3.97 -4.45 12.70
N TYR A 110 4.28 -3.52 11.79
CA TYR A 110 3.35 -3.00 10.79
C TYR A 110 2.81 -4.11 9.89
N LEU A 111 3.69 -4.97 9.36
CA LEU A 111 3.30 -6.12 8.55
C LEU A 111 2.43 -7.08 9.36
N GLY A 112 2.75 -7.35 10.62
CA GLY A 112 1.94 -8.18 11.51
C GLY A 112 0.52 -7.65 11.71
N GLN A 113 0.34 -6.33 11.78
CA GLN A 113 -0.99 -5.71 11.83
C GLN A 113 -1.71 -5.78 10.48
N LEU A 114 -0.99 -5.50 9.39
CA LEU A 114 -1.51 -5.50 8.03
C LEU A 114 -2.00 -6.89 7.61
N GLY A 115 -1.28 -7.94 8.01
CA GLY A 115 -1.59 -9.35 7.73
C GLY A 115 -2.91 -9.83 8.30
N LYS A 116 -3.54 -9.08 9.21
CA LYS A 116 -4.89 -9.38 9.71
C LYS A 116 -5.98 -9.12 8.66
N VAL A 117 -5.68 -8.33 7.63
CA VAL A 117 -6.63 -7.92 6.58
C VAL A 117 -6.14 -8.30 5.20
N ILE A 118 -4.85 -8.11 4.93
CA ILE A 118 -4.20 -8.39 3.66
C ILE A 118 -3.51 -9.74 3.72
N ASP A 119 -3.63 -10.52 2.66
CA ASP A 119 -2.89 -11.77 2.52
C ASP A 119 -1.45 -11.47 2.14
N LEU A 120 -0.53 -11.59 3.10
CA LEU A 120 0.88 -11.25 2.91
C LEU A 120 1.62 -12.28 2.04
N ASP A 121 1.17 -13.54 2.02
CA ASP A 121 1.79 -14.59 1.20
C ASP A 121 1.54 -14.34 -0.29
N ALA A 122 0.43 -13.68 -0.61
CA ALA A 122 0.06 -13.22 -1.95
C ALA A 122 0.41 -11.75 -2.23
N ALA A 123 1.14 -11.09 -1.33
CA ALA A 123 1.56 -9.70 -1.49
C ALA A 123 3.06 -9.60 -1.80
N GLU A 124 3.45 -8.51 -2.45
CA GLU A 124 4.85 -8.11 -2.59
C GLU A 124 5.14 -7.01 -1.58
N VAL A 125 6.19 -7.16 -0.77
CA VAL A 125 6.65 -6.13 0.16
C VAL A 125 7.92 -5.50 -0.40
N VAL A 126 7.89 -4.19 -0.64
CA VAL A 126 8.99 -3.46 -1.28
C VAL A 126 9.46 -2.31 -0.38
N PRO A 127 10.69 -2.34 0.14
CA PRO A 127 11.26 -1.19 0.83
C PRO A 127 11.59 -0.08 -0.17
N ASN A 128 11.24 1.17 0.14
CA ASN A 128 11.51 2.33 -0.72
C ASN A 128 12.83 3.06 -0.42
N GLY A 129 13.68 2.49 0.46
CA GLY A 129 14.92 3.11 0.95
C GLY A 129 15.85 3.58 -0.17
N ASP A 130 15.88 2.84 -1.28
CA ASP A 130 16.85 3.03 -2.36
C ASP A 130 16.33 3.88 -3.52
N TRP A 131 15.06 4.31 -3.49
CA TRP A 131 14.45 5.01 -4.63
C TRP A 131 14.87 6.48 -4.72
N GLY A 132 15.34 7.05 -3.61
CA GLY A 132 15.81 8.44 -3.51
C GLY A 132 17.33 8.62 -3.48
N LEU A 133 18.10 7.52 -3.50
CA LEU A 133 19.56 7.59 -3.52
C LEU A 133 20.04 7.72 -4.99
N PRO A 134 20.90 8.70 -5.32
CA PRO A 134 21.49 8.77 -6.65
C PRO A 134 22.28 7.47 -6.93
N ARG A 135 22.00 6.84 -8.07
CA ARG A 135 22.74 5.67 -8.55
C ARG A 135 24.01 6.07 -9.27
#